data_AF-A0A9E5HQ65-F1
#
_entry.id   AF-A0A9E5HQ65-F1
#
_cell.length_a   1.000
_cell.length_b   1.000
_cell.length_c   1.000
_cell.angle_alpha   90.00
_cell.angle_beta   90.00
_cell.angle_gamma   90.00
#
_symmetry.space_group_name_H-M   'P 1'
#
loop_
_entity.id
_entity.type
_entity.pdbx_description
1 polymer ?
#
loop_
_entity_poly.entity_id
_entity_poly.type
_entity_poly.pdbx_seq_one_letter_code
_entity_poly.pdbx_strand_id
1 'polypeptide(L)'
;HKAQVSITYPGYPKPREGESNTAFQFRKNRDAAHVDGILGIGTPKRRFVCEPHAYILGMPLNDFDAGASPMVLWEGSHLIMQAAFQDAFAGMTDAQIRETDITDLYKEVRKHVFDTCERVEVHANVGEAYVLHPMCLHGVAPWAHTATALPEGRIIAYFRPMVRSALDWLDIR
;
A
#
# COMPACT_ATOMS: atom_id res chain seq x y z
N HIS A 1 -4.52 4.05 18.42
CA HIS A 1 -4.61 4.62 17.06
C HIS A 1 -6.04 4.48 16.56
N LYS A 2 -6.63 5.46 15.87
CA LYS A 2 -7.98 5.31 15.28
C LYS A 2 -7.91 4.50 13.99
N ALA A 3 -8.90 3.68 13.70
CA ALA A 3 -8.95 2.94 12.43
C ALA A 3 -9.33 3.88 11.28
N GLN A 4 -8.77 3.63 10.10
CA GLN A 4 -9.33 4.11 8.84
C GLN A 4 -10.24 3.02 8.26
N VAL A 5 -11.48 3.38 7.94
CA VAL A 5 -12.42 2.46 7.29
C VAL A 5 -12.23 2.54 5.77
N SER A 6 -12.05 1.40 5.13
CA SER A 6 -12.01 1.24 3.68
C SER A 6 -13.21 0.42 3.24
N ILE A 7 -14.03 0.98 2.34
CA ILE A 7 -15.21 0.33 1.79
C ILE A 7 -15.02 0.17 0.29
N THR A 8 -15.23 -1.04 -0.23
CA THR A 8 -15.15 -1.33 -1.66
C THR A 8 -16.44 -1.98 -2.15
N TYR A 9 -16.83 -1.67 -3.38
CA TYR A 9 -18.08 -2.12 -4.00
C TYR A 9 -17.83 -2.84 -5.32
N PRO A 10 -18.82 -3.63 -5.81
CA PRO A 10 -18.79 -4.23 -7.13
C PRO A 10 -18.37 -3.26 -8.24
N GLY A 11 -17.46 -3.71 -9.09
CA GLY A 11 -16.90 -2.93 -10.20
C GLY A 11 -15.74 -2.00 -9.82
N TYR A 12 -15.17 -2.12 -8.62
CA TYR A 12 -13.89 -1.48 -8.30
C TYR A 12 -12.74 -2.05 -9.17
N PRO A 13 -11.74 -1.25 -9.56
CA PRO A 13 -11.71 0.22 -9.47
C PRO A 13 -12.50 0.88 -10.59
N LYS A 14 -13.16 2.00 -10.27
CA LYS A 14 -13.74 2.93 -11.25
C LYS A 14 -12.78 4.12 -11.50
N PRO A 15 -12.77 4.70 -12.71
CA PRO A 15 -12.06 5.95 -12.99
C PRO A 15 -12.53 7.05 -12.05
N ARG A 16 -11.62 7.90 -11.58
CA ARG A 16 -11.96 9.11 -10.82
C ARG A 16 -12.10 10.31 -11.76
N GLU A 17 -12.88 11.30 -11.34
CA GLU A 17 -12.92 12.60 -12.01
C GLU A 17 -11.52 13.23 -12.02
N GLY A 18 -11.06 13.70 -13.18
CA GLY A 18 -9.72 14.26 -13.36
C GLY A 18 -8.57 13.24 -13.36
N GLU A 19 -8.84 11.94 -13.27
CA GLU A 19 -7.82 10.90 -13.37
C GLU A 19 -7.41 10.67 -14.83
N SER A 20 -6.10 10.70 -15.10
CA SER A 20 -5.60 10.36 -16.42
C SER A 20 -5.81 8.88 -16.71
N ASN A 21 -5.95 8.52 -17.99
CA ASN A 21 -6.09 7.13 -18.40
C ASN A 21 -4.92 6.27 -17.86
N THR A 22 -3.68 6.77 -17.92
CA THR A 22 -2.51 6.06 -17.39
C THR A 22 -2.61 5.78 -15.89
N ALA A 23 -3.09 6.75 -15.10
CA ALA A 23 -3.28 6.58 -13.65
C ALA A 23 -4.39 5.55 -13.35
N PHE A 24 -5.49 5.58 -14.11
CA PHE A 24 -6.55 4.59 -13.98
C PHE A 24 -6.06 3.18 -14.37
N GLN A 25 -5.38 3.03 -15.50
CA GLN A 25 -4.81 1.76 -15.94
C GLN A 25 -3.81 1.21 -14.92
N PHE A 26 -3.01 2.07 -14.30
CA PHE A 26 -2.13 1.66 -13.22
C PHE A 26 -2.91 1.10 -12.02
N ARG A 27 -3.96 1.78 -11.57
CA ARG A 27 -4.80 1.27 -10.46
C ARG A 27 -5.46 -0.06 -10.80
N LYS A 28 -5.91 -0.21 -12.04
CA LYS A 28 -6.56 -1.43 -12.52
C LYS A 28 -5.58 -2.59 -12.68
N ASN A 29 -4.41 -2.36 -13.28
CA ASN A 29 -3.49 -3.42 -13.70
C ASN A 29 -2.36 -3.67 -12.69
N ARG A 30 -2.16 -2.77 -11.73
CA ARG A 30 -1.17 -2.87 -10.65
C ARG A 30 -1.79 -2.64 -9.27
N ASP A 31 -3.09 -2.93 -9.13
CA ASP A 31 -3.83 -2.94 -7.86
C ASP A 31 -3.72 -1.66 -7.02
N ALA A 32 -3.52 -0.51 -7.69
CA ALA A 32 -3.21 0.76 -7.04
C ALA A 32 -2.03 0.66 -6.04
N ALA A 33 -1.08 -0.23 -6.32
CA ALA A 33 -0.09 -0.64 -5.34
C ALA A 33 0.78 0.53 -4.86
N HIS A 34 1.24 0.47 -3.62
CA HIS A 34 2.08 1.45 -2.97
C HIS A 34 2.69 0.88 -1.69
N VAL A 35 3.69 1.59 -1.17
CA VAL A 35 4.14 1.51 0.22
C VAL A 35 3.46 2.66 0.95
N ASP A 36 2.81 2.34 2.05
CA ASP A 36 2.15 3.33 2.90
C ASP A 36 3.18 4.28 3.52
N GLY A 37 2.80 5.53 3.73
CA GLY A 37 3.69 6.56 4.26
C GLY A 37 4.50 7.33 3.23
N ILE A 38 4.59 6.84 1.99
CA ILE A 38 5.22 7.55 0.88
C ILE A 38 4.16 8.38 0.13
N LEU A 39 4.10 9.66 0.45
CA LEU A 39 3.08 10.56 -0.10
C LEU A 39 3.56 11.31 -1.34
N GLY A 40 2.61 11.63 -2.22
CA GLY A 40 2.85 12.43 -3.42
C GLY A 40 2.49 13.88 -3.17
N ILE A 41 3.47 14.77 -3.16
CA ILE A 41 3.31 16.20 -2.85
C ILE A 41 3.59 17.03 -4.11
N GLY A 42 2.81 18.11 -4.31
CA GLY A 42 2.98 19.06 -5.40
C GLY A 42 2.40 18.64 -6.76
N THR A 43 2.59 19.51 -7.75
CA THR A 43 2.19 19.32 -9.14
C THR A 43 3.34 19.75 -10.05
N PRO A 44 4.06 18.81 -10.70
CA PRO A 44 3.87 17.36 -10.68
C PRO A 44 4.14 16.73 -9.31
N LYS A 45 3.51 15.58 -9.04
CA LYS A 45 3.69 14.87 -7.76
C LYS A 45 5.12 14.34 -7.61
N ARG A 46 5.77 14.68 -6.51
CA ARG A 46 7.06 14.13 -6.05
C ARG A 46 6.86 13.35 -4.75
N ARG A 47 7.71 12.34 -4.49
CA ARG A 47 7.49 11.33 -3.43
C ARG A 47 8.43 11.53 -2.26
N PHE A 48 7.86 11.54 -1.06
CA PHE A 48 8.58 11.78 0.19
C PHE A 48 8.08 10.82 1.28
N VAL A 49 8.94 10.51 2.24
CA VAL A 49 8.58 9.75 3.45
C VAL A 49 7.89 10.71 4.42
N CYS A 50 6.57 10.62 4.52
CA CYS A 50 5.78 11.54 5.35
C CYS A 50 5.23 10.86 6.61
N GLU A 51 4.71 9.64 6.46
CA GLU A 51 4.04 8.91 7.54
C GLU A 51 4.73 7.55 7.73
N PRO A 52 5.91 7.49 8.37
CA PRO A 52 6.62 6.22 8.54
C PRO A 52 5.82 5.31 9.48
N HIS A 53 5.03 4.39 8.91
CA HIS A 53 4.19 3.48 9.67
C HIS A 53 5.02 2.35 10.28
N ALA A 54 4.64 1.89 11.48
CA ALA A 54 5.24 0.77 12.16
C ALA A 54 4.79 -0.58 11.57
N TYR A 55 3.51 -0.68 11.20
CA TYR A 55 2.91 -1.83 10.55
C TYR A 55 1.55 -1.43 9.96
N ILE A 56 0.98 -2.31 9.12
CA ILE A 56 -0.37 -2.15 8.59
C ILE A 56 -1.18 -3.36 9.02
N LEU A 57 -2.19 -3.16 9.86
CA LEU A 57 -3.11 -4.19 10.31
C LEU A 57 -4.46 -3.98 9.63
N GLY A 58 -4.94 -4.98 8.89
CA GLY A 58 -6.26 -4.99 8.27
C GLY A 58 -7.20 -5.97 8.96
N MET A 59 -8.40 -5.51 9.30
CA MET A 59 -9.43 -6.30 9.97
C MET A 59 -10.77 -6.18 9.23
N PRO A 60 -11.29 -7.27 8.63
CA PRO A 60 -12.64 -7.36 8.12
C PRO A 60 -13.69 -6.96 9.16
N LEU A 61 -14.65 -6.12 8.77
CA LEU A 61 -15.79 -5.75 9.62
C LEU A 61 -17.10 -6.43 9.21
N ASN A 62 -17.12 -7.10 8.06
CA ASN A 62 -18.26 -7.87 7.57
C ASN A 62 -17.80 -9.03 6.67
N ASP A 63 -18.73 -9.91 6.32
CA ASP A 63 -18.49 -11.03 5.42
C ASP A 63 -18.48 -10.58 3.95
N PHE A 64 -17.53 -11.13 3.19
CA PHE A 64 -17.38 -10.90 1.75
C PHE A 64 -16.59 -12.04 1.10
N ASP A 65 -16.78 -12.25 -0.19
CA ASP A 65 -16.05 -13.26 -0.95
C ASP A 65 -14.58 -12.87 -1.15
N ALA A 66 -13.68 -13.85 -1.22
CA ALA A 66 -12.25 -13.59 -1.44
C ALA A 66 -11.93 -12.74 -2.68
N GLY A 67 -12.78 -12.78 -3.72
CA GLY A 67 -12.64 -11.96 -4.92
C GLY A 67 -13.21 -10.53 -4.82
N ALA A 68 -13.75 -10.11 -3.66
CA ALA A 68 -14.37 -8.81 -3.45
C ALA A 68 -13.33 -7.69 -3.28
N SER A 69 -12.47 -7.53 -4.29
CA SER A 69 -11.33 -6.60 -4.30
C SER A 69 -10.30 -6.86 -3.20
N PRO A 70 -9.75 -8.07 -3.02
CA PRO A 70 -8.88 -8.43 -1.89
C PRO A 70 -7.66 -7.53 -1.71
N MET A 71 -7.05 -7.57 -0.53
CA MET A 71 -5.71 -7.04 -0.31
C MET A 71 -4.74 -7.83 -1.21
N VAL A 72 -3.78 -7.15 -1.81
CA VAL A 72 -2.73 -7.77 -2.62
C VAL A 72 -1.38 -7.31 -2.09
N LEU A 73 -0.41 -8.20 -2.02
CA LEU A 73 0.97 -7.86 -1.73
C LEU A 73 1.92 -8.50 -2.74
N TRP A 74 3.13 -7.97 -2.79
CA TRP A 74 4.24 -8.61 -3.50
C TRP A 74 5.16 -9.27 -2.48
N GLU A 75 5.25 -10.59 -2.52
CA GLU A 75 5.97 -11.37 -1.51
C GLU A 75 7.46 -11.02 -1.51
N GLY A 76 8.04 -10.81 -0.33
CA GLY A 76 9.43 -10.39 -0.17
C GLY A 76 9.72 -8.93 -0.57
N SER A 77 8.75 -8.20 -1.11
CA SER A 77 8.96 -6.81 -1.57
C SER A 77 9.49 -5.87 -0.49
N HIS A 78 9.10 -6.09 0.77
CA HIS A 78 9.56 -5.28 1.89
C HIS A 78 11.08 -5.29 2.05
N LEU A 79 11.76 -6.42 1.77
CA LEU A 79 13.22 -6.52 1.85
C LEU A 79 13.90 -5.68 0.76
N ILE A 80 13.36 -5.73 -0.47
CA ILE A 80 13.87 -4.95 -1.60
C ILE A 80 13.65 -3.45 -1.36
N MET A 81 12.44 -3.08 -0.93
CA MET A 81 12.08 -1.68 -0.65
C MET A 81 12.94 -1.14 0.50
N GLN A 82 13.10 -1.91 1.58
CA GLN A 82 13.90 -1.53 2.74
C GLN A 82 15.37 -1.35 2.40
N ALA A 83 15.99 -2.30 1.69
CA ALA A 83 17.38 -2.18 1.28
C ALA A 83 17.62 -0.92 0.43
N ALA A 84 16.73 -0.66 -0.55
CA ALA A 84 16.85 0.53 -1.38
C ALA A 84 16.70 1.84 -0.58
N PHE A 85 15.82 1.88 0.41
CA PHE A 85 15.69 3.06 1.29
C PHE A 85 16.87 3.22 2.24
N GLN A 86 17.38 2.12 2.82
CA GLN A 86 18.58 2.15 3.66
C GLN A 86 19.79 2.69 2.90
N ASP A 87 20.00 2.24 1.67
CA ASP A 87 21.08 2.73 0.81
C ASP A 87 20.89 4.21 0.45
N ALA A 88 19.68 4.61 0.06
CA ALA A 88 19.39 5.98 -0.35
C ALA A 88 19.50 7.00 0.80
N PHE A 89 19.23 6.57 2.03
CA PHE A 89 19.22 7.42 3.22
C PHE A 89 20.45 7.24 4.12
N ALA A 90 21.46 6.52 3.66
CA ALA A 90 22.67 6.25 4.45
C ALA A 90 23.32 7.56 4.95
N GLY A 91 23.47 7.68 6.28
CA GLY A 91 24.06 8.84 6.94
C GLY A 91 23.17 10.08 7.03
N MET A 92 21.91 10.00 6.58
CA MET A 92 20.95 11.11 6.72
C MET A 92 20.33 11.14 8.13
N THR A 93 19.97 12.34 8.57
CA THR A 93 19.12 12.57 9.75
C THR A 93 17.65 12.35 9.41
N ASP A 94 16.79 12.20 10.43
CA ASP A 94 15.33 12.07 10.25
C ASP A 94 14.74 13.22 9.39
N ALA A 95 15.17 14.46 9.64
CA ALA A 95 14.71 15.62 8.89
C ALA A 95 15.11 15.54 7.41
N GLN A 96 16.37 15.16 7.13
CA GLN A 96 16.85 14.99 5.77
C GLN A 96 16.09 13.88 5.02
N ILE A 97 15.77 12.76 5.69
CA ILE A 97 14.99 11.68 5.08
C ILE A 97 13.61 12.19 4.64
N ARG A 98 12.93 12.95 5.50
CA ARG A 98 11.58 13.48 5.24
C ARG A 98 11.55 14.52 4.11
N GLU A 99 12.65 15.23 3.91
CA GLU A 99 12.81 16.25 2.86
C GLU A 99 13.37 15.69 1.55
N THR A 100 13.90 14.46 1.56
CA THR A 100 14.52 13.84 0.38
C THR A 100 13.46 13.33 -0.58
N ASP A 101 13.51 13.83 -1.81
CA ASP A 101 12.68 13.37 -2.91
C ASP A 101 13.16 12.02 -3.45
N ILE A 102 12.33 10.99 -3.27
CA ILE A 102 12.62 9.61 -3.70
C ILE A 102 11.81 9.19 -4.93
N THR A 103 11.27 10.14 -5.71
CA THR A 103 10.35 9.81 -6.82
C THR A 103 10.92 8.80 -7.81
N ASP A 104 12.15 9.00 -8.25
CA ASP A 104 12.75 8.20 -9.31
C ASP A 104 13.22 6.85 -8.76
N LEU A 105 13.87 6.84 -7.59
CA LEU A 105 14.17 5.62 -6.83
C LEU A 105 12.91 4.77 -6.61
N TYR A 106 11.86 5.38 -6.05
CA TYR A 106 10.61 4.68 -5.73
C TYR A 106 9.93 4.10 -6.98
N LYS A 107 10.04 4.78 -8.13
CA LYS A 107 9.57 4.23 -9.40
C LYS A 107 10.39 3.02 -9.84
N GLU A 108 11.70 3.11 -9.81
CA GLU A 108 12.59 2.03 -10.26
C GLU A 108 12.48 0.79 -9.37
N VAL A 109 12.55 0.96 -8.06
CA VAL A 109 12.49 -0.16 -7.10
C VAL A 109 11.13 -0.87 -7.19
N ARG A 110 10.04 -0.11 -7.33
CA ARG A 110 8.72 -0.71 -7.55
C ARG A 110 8.62 -1.48 -8.85
N LYS A 111 9.22 -0.98 -9.93
CA LYS A 111 9.29 -1.70 -11.19
C LYS A 111 10.03 -3.01 -10.99
N HIS A 112 11.16 -3.01 -10.29
CA HIS A 112 11.89 -4.22 -9.96
C HIS A 112 11.02 -5.22 -9.17
N VAL A 113 10.38 -4.78 -8.09
CA VAL A 113 9.45 -5.62 -7.31
C VAL A 113 8.36 -6.23 -8.19
N PHE A 114 7.78 -5.45 -9.10
CA PHE A 114 6.75 -5.94 -10.03
C PHE A 114 7.25 -6.98 -11.02
N ASP A 115 8.55 -6.98 -11.33
CA ASP A 115 9.17 -7.89 -12.28
C ASP A 115 9.70 -9.16 -11.59
N THR A 116 9.97 -9.12 -10.27
CA THR A 116 10.67 -10.21 -9.56
C THR A 116 9.90 -10.84 -8.41
N CYS A 117 8.94 -10.15 -7.81
CA CYS A 117 8.19 -10.66 -6.66
C CYS A 117 6.86 -11.29 -7.08
N GLU A 118 6.50 -12.40 -6.43
CA GLU A 118 5.19 -13.02 -6.59
C GLU A 118 4.08 -12.09 -6.07
N ARG A 119 3.00 -11.96 -6.86
CA ARG A 119 1.79 -11.24 -6.46
C ARG A 119 0.87 -12.19 -5.71
N VAL A 120 0.61 -11.90 -4.45
CA VAL A 120 -0.21 -12.74 -3.55
C VAL A 120 -1.48 -11.99 -3.14
N GLU A 121 -2.63 -12.64 -3.30
CA GLU A 121 -3.90 -12.16 -2.76
C GLU A 121 -4.08 -12.62 -1.32
N VAL A 122 -4.47 -11.69 -0.45
CA VAL A 122 -4.68 -11.94 0.98
C VAL A 122 -6.15 -11.74 1.30
N HIS A 123 -6.75 -12.79 1.87
CA HIS A 123 -8.11 -12.80 2.38
C HIS A 123 -8.11 -13.12 3.88
N ALA A 124 -9.01 -12.48 4.60
CA ALA A 124 -9.29 -12.75 6.01
C ALA A 124 -10.81 -12.68 6.21
N ASN A 125 -11.32 -13.54 7.09
CA ASN A 125 -12.72 -13.55 7.51
C ASN A 125 -12.93 -12.64 8.73
N VAL A 126 -14.19 -12.39 9.09
CA VAL A 126 -14.52 -11.70 10.35
C VAL A 126 -13.95 -12.51 11.53
N GLY A 127 -13.21 -11.82 12.40
CA GLY A 127 -12.47 -12.44 13.52
C GLY A 127 -11.01 -12.77 13.19
N GLU A 128 -10.62 -12.72 11.91
CA GLU A 128 -9.24 -12.84 11.47
C GLU A 128 -8.64 -11.46 11.16
N ALA A 129 -7.32 -11.41 10.99
CA ALA A 129 -6.61 -10.21 10.58
C ALA A 129 -5.36 -10.58 9.79
N TYR A 130 -4.88 -9.63 8.99
CA TYR A 130 -3.56 -9.71 8.38
C TYR A 130 -2.72 -8.51 8.79
N VAL A 131 -1.41 -8.73 8.90
CA VAL A 131 -0.42 -7.71 9.21
C VAL A 131 0.60 -7.66 8.09
N LEU A 132 0.88 -6.47 7.57
CA LEU A 132 1.93 -6.24 6.59
C LEU A 132 3.09 -5.50 7.23
N HIS A 133 4.30 -5.87 6.80
CA HIS A 133 5.48 -5.04 7.00
C HIS A 133 5.23 -3.66 6.36
N PRO A 134 5.61 -2.54 7.01
CA PRO A 134 5.24 -1.20 6.53
C PRO A 134 5.84 -0.84 5.17
N MET A 135 6.95 -1.47 4.78
CA MET A 135 7.58 -1.32 3.47
C MET A 135 7.14 -2.35 2.43
N CYS A 136 6.19 -3.23 2.77
CA CYS A 136 5.65 -4.17 1.80
C CYS A 136 4.89 -3.41 0.71
N LEU A 137 5.24 -3.66 -0.55
CA LEU A 137 4.45 -3.15 -1.66
C LEU A 137 3.12 -3.91 -1.66
N HIS A 138 2.02 -3.16 -1.54
CA HIS A 138 0.69 -3.74 -1.43
C HIS A 138 -0.36 -2.85 -2.10
N GLY A 139 -1.54 -3.40 -2.32
CA GLY A 139 -2.61 -2.76 -3.06
C GLY A 139 -3.96 -3.44 -2.86
N VAL A 140 -4.93 -3.05 -3.68
CA VAL A 140 -6.30 -3.59 -3.65
C VAL A 140 -6.65 -4.07 -5.06
N ALA A 141 -6.93 -5.36 -5.19
CA ALA A 141 -7.27 -5.96 -6.47
C ALA A 141 -8.59 -5.40 -7.03
N PRO A 142 -8.79 -5.44 -8.35
CA PRO A 142 -10.11 -5.28 -8.94
C PRO A 142 -11.14 -6.24 -8.36
N TRP A 143 -12.39 -5.80 -8.29
CA TRP A 143 -13.50 -6.64 -7.89
C TRP A 143 -13.73 -7.74 -8.94
N ALA A 144 -13.67 -9.00 -8.53
CA ALA A 144 -13.92 -10.13 -9.43
C ALA A 144 -15.40 -10.18 -9.84
N HIS A 145 -15.67 -10.46 -11.12
CA HIS A 145 -17.03 -10.41 -11.68
C HIS A 145 -18.05 -11.28 -10.91
N THR A 146 -17.60 -12.40 -10.35
CA THR A 146 -18.44 -13.36 -9.62
C THR A 146 -18.44 -13.16 -8.11
N ALA A 147 -17.64 -12.22 -7.59
CA ALA A 147 -17.55 -11.99 -6.15
C ALA A 147 -18.73 -11.15 -5.64
N THR A 148 -19.17 -11.50 -4.45
CA THR A 148 -20.26 -10.87 -3.73
C THR A 148 -19.82 -10.39 -2.34
N ALA A 149 -20.58 -9.45 -1.80
CA ALA A 149 -20.48 -9.01 -0.42
C ALA A 149 -21.88 -8.55 0.03
N LEU A 150 -22.03 -8.22 1.31
CA LEU A 150 -23.24 -7.56 1.80
C LEU A 150 -23.49 -6.21 1.07
N PRO A 151 -24.71 -5.67 1.10
CA PRO A 151 -25.06 -4.42 0.40
C PRO A 151 -24.18 -3.22 0.76
N GLU A 152 -23.61 -3.21 1.96
CA GLU A 152 -22.68 -2.18 2.45
C GLU A 152 -21.29 -2.28 1.79
N GLY A 153 -21.06 -3.30 0.96
CA GLY A 153 -19.80 -3.59 0.29
C GLY A 153 -18.84 -4.38 1.17
N ARG A 154 -17.59 -4.52 0.72
CA ARG A 154 -16.50 -5.06 1.56
C ARG A 154 -16.00 -3.96 2.48
N ILE A 155 -16.01 -4.18 3.79
CA ILE A 155 -15.55 -3.23 4.80
C ILE A 155 -14.32 -3.78 5.54
N ILE A 156 -13.22 -3.02 5.52
CA ILE A 156 -11.99 -3.32 6.28
C ILE A 156 -11.60 -2.11 7.12
N ALA A 157 -11.31 -2.35 8.40
CA ALA A 157 -10.64 -1.39 9.28
C ALA A 157 -9.12 -1.55 9.19
N TYR A 158 -8.43 -0.46 8.87
CA TYR A 158 -6.96 -0.41 8.84
C TYR A 158 -6.40 0.39 10.01
N PHE A 159 -5.42 -0.20 10.70
CA PHE A 159 -4.60 0.47 11.72
C PHE A 159 -3.17 0.59 11.22
N ARG A 160 -2.63 1.81 11.25
CA ARG A 160 -1.33 2.15 10.68
C ARG A 160 -0.56 3.13 11.58
N PRO A 161 -0.22 2.75 12.82
CA PRO A 161 0.49 3.63 13.73
C PRO A 161 1.83 4.04 13.15
N MET A 162 2.24 5.29 13.37
CA MET A 162 3.54 5.77 12.96
C MET A 162 4.60 5.46 14.03
N VAL A 163 5.82 5.17 13.58
CA VAL A 163 7.00 5.26 14.44
C VAL A 163 7.36 6.72 14.69
N ARG A 164 8.23 6.97 15.68
CA ARG A 164 8.63 8.32 16.07
C ARG A 164 9.59 8.94 15.05
N SER A 165 10.45 8.11 14.46
CA SER A 165 11.51 8.52 13.54
C SER A 165 11.46 7.67 12.27
N ALA A 166 11.70 8.29 11.12
CA ALA A 166 11.97 7.63 9.85
C ALA A 166 13.27 6.80 9.90
N LEU A 167 14.20 7.09 10.81
CA LEU A 167 15.33 6.20 11.07
C LEU A 167 14.86 4.87 11.69
N ASP A 168 13.98 4.91 12.70
CA ASP A 168 13.41 3.70 13.30
C ASP A 168 12.67 2.86 12.24
N TRP A 169 12.03 3.54 11.28
CA TRP A 169 11.33 2.91 10.18
C TRP A 169 12.25 2.09 9.27
N LEU A 170 13.47 2.55 9.03
CA LEU A 170 14.47 1.85 8.21
C LEU A 170 14.95 0.54 8.84
N ASP A 171 14.82 0.38 10.15
CA ASP A 171 15.34 -0.75 10.90
C ASP A 171 14.24 -1.72 11.41
N ILE A 172 12.99 -1.52 10.99
CA ILE A 172 11.87 -2.44 11.32
C ILE A 172 12.17 -3.83 10.74
N ARG A 173 11.89 -4.87 11.53
CA ARG A 173 12.08 -6.28 11.17
C ARG A 173 10.76 -7.02 11.23
#